data_AF-A0A845DYS5-F1
#
_entry.id   AF-A0A845DYS5-F1
#
_cell.length_a   1.000
_cell.length_b   1.000
_cell.length_c   1.000
_cell.angle_alpha   90.00
_cell.angle_beta   90.00
_cell.angle_gamma   90.00
#
_symmetry.space_group_name_H-M   'P 1'
#
loop_
_entity.id
_entity.type
_entity.pdbx_description
1 polymer ?
#
loop_
_entity_poly.entity_id
_entity_poly.type
_entity_poly.pdbx_seq_one_letter_code
_entity_poly.pdbx_strand_id
1 'polypeptide(L)' 'MVVSGKIHYKHHHIDFEVKMEHEDIEEGVIKSEDGKRTLIHAINRKFRVKYPLTSTIDPVHVSSI' A
#
# COMPACT_ATOMS: atom_id res chain seq x y z
N MET A 1 -2.96 -3.02 12.05
CA MET A 1 -2.03 -1.89 11.81
C MET A 1 -2.58 -0.96 10.75
N VAL A 2 -2.22 0.32 10.78
CA VAL A 2 -2.50 1.28 9.71
C VAL A 2 -1.23 1.48 8.89
N VAL A 3 -1.32 1.30 7.59
CA VAL A 3 -0.23 1.56 6.64
C VAL A 3 -0.61 2.77 5.80
N SER A 4 0.25 3.78 5.80
CA SER A 4 0.11 4.96 4.95
C SER A 4 1.31 5.11 4.02
N GLY A 5 1.14 5.89 2.96
CA GLY A 5 2.17 6.11 1.97
C GLY A 5 1.60 6.67 0.69
N LYS A 6 2.36 6.59 -0.40
CA LYS A 6 1.95 7.09 -1.71
C LYS A 6 2.11 6.00 -2.76
N ILE A 7 1.05 5.75 -3.53
CA ILE A 7 1.07 4.82 -4.65
C ILE A 7 1.11 5.59 -5.97
N HIS A 8 1.90 5.11 -6.93
CA HIS A 8 2.10 5.72 -8.24
C HIS A 8 1.90 4.71 -9.35
N TYR A 9 1.21 5.13 -10.41
CA TYR A 9 1.15 4.41 -11.67
C TYR A 9 0.99 5.39 -12.84
N LYS A 10 1.99 5.42 -13.73
CA LYS A 10 2.08 6.39 -14.83
C LYS A 10 1.96 7.83 -14.28
N HIS A 11 0.94 8.57 -14.69
CA HIS A 11 0.67 9.95 -14.24
C HIS A 11 -0.29 10.04 -13.05
N HIS A 12 -0.75 8.90 -12.53
CA HIS A 12 -1.70 8.85 -11.41
C HIS A 12 -0.97 8.52 -10.11
N HIS A 13 -1.21 9.33 -9.09
CA HIS A 13 -0.73 9.05 -7.74
C HIS A 13 -1.80 9.37 -6.71
N ILE A 14 -1.79 8.64 -5.61
CA ILE A 14 -2.67 8.85 -4.46
C ILE A 14 -1.87 8.63 -3.19
N ASP A 15 -2.04 9.54 -2.24
CA ASP A 15 -1.66 9.32 -0.85
C ASP A 15 -2.73 8.45 -0.19
N PHE A 16 -2.32 7.32 0.39
CA PHE A 16 -3.20 6.33 0.98
C PHE A 16 -2.95 6.18 2.47
N GLU A 17 -3.99 5.70 3.14
CA GLU A 17 -3.94 5.18 4.50
C GLU A 17 -4.90 4.00 4.54
N VAL A 18 -4.44 2.79 4.85
CA VAL A 18 -5.28 1.59 4.84
C VAL A 18 -5.01 0.76 6.09
N LYS A 19 -6.08 0.16 6.63
CA LYS A 19 -5.96 -0.82 7.71
C LYS A 19 -5.59 -2.17 7.13
N MET A 20 -4.55 -2.78 7.68
CA MET A 20 -4.08 -4.11 7.29
C MET A 20 -3.84 -4.96 8.54
N GLU A 21 -3.95 -6.27 8.38
CA GLU A 21 -3.67 -7.27 9.42
C GLU A 21 -2.35 -8.02 9.17
N HIS A 22 -1.69 -7.76 8.04
CA HIS A 22 -0.60 -8.59 7.52
C HIS A 22 0.78 -8.14 8.04
N GLU A 23 1.59 -9.03 8.59
CA GLU A 23 2.94 -8.72 9.13
C GLU A 23 4.04 -8.49 8.06
N ASP A 24 3.67 -8.49 6.78
CA ASP A 24 4.62 -8.41 5.66
C ASP A 24 5.00 -6.96 5.30
N ILE A 25 4.46 -5.99 6.04
CA ILE A 25 4.74 -4.58 5.86
C ILE A 25 5.27 -4.02 7.16
N GLU A 26 6.50 -3.53 7.10
CA GLU A 26 7.16 -2.80 8.17
C GLU A 26 7.40 -1.35 7.73
N GLU A 27 7.80 -0.52 8.70
CA GLU A 27 8.20 0.86 8.44
C GLU A 27 9.24 0.92 7.31
N GLY A 28 8.89 1.63 6.24
CA GLY A 28 9.72 1.82 5.06
C GLY A 28 9.90 0.60 4.15
N VAL A 29 9.39 -0.59 4.52
CA VAL A 29 9.71 -1.84 3.83
C VAL A 29 8.49 -2.73 3.62
N ILE A 30 8.30 -3.20 2.38
CA ILE A 30 7.37 -4.27 2.03
C ILE A 30 8.19 -5.54 1.85
N LYS A 31 8.06 -6.50 2.76
CA LYS A 31 8.93 -7.68 2.85
C LYS A 31 8.67 -8.73 1.78
N SER A 32 7.46 -8.77 1.21
CA SER A 32 7.04 -9.81 0.30
C SER A 32 6.19 -9.27 -0.86
N GLU A 33 6.17 -10.00 -1.97
CA GLU A 33 5.28 -9.69 -3.09
C GLU A 33 3.79 -9.85 -2.71
N ASP A 34 3.47 -10.82 -1.85
CA ASP A 34 2.10 -11.00 -1.35
C ASP A 34 1.66 -9.83 -0.46
N GLY A 35 2.57 -9.27 0.34
CA GLY A 35 2.36 -8.03 1.10
C GLY A 35 2.05 -6.85 0.16
N LYS A 36 2.83 -6.70 -0.91
CA LYS A 36 2.58 -5.67 -1.95
C LYS A 36 1.22 -5.88 -2.63
N ARG A 37 0.88 -7.11 -3.01
CA ARG A 37 -0.41 -7.44 -3.64
C ARG A 37 -1.58 -7.10 -2.72
N THR A 38 -1.48 -7.47 -1.44
CA THR A 38 -2.52 -7.21 -0.45
C THR A 38 -2.68 -5.72 -0.20
N LEU A 39 -1.58 -4.97 -0.11
CA LEU A 39 -1.59 -3.51 0.03
C LEU A 39 -2.29 -2.82 -1.15
N ILE A 40 -1.88 -3.15 -2.38
CA ILE A 40 -2.50 -2.60 -3.59
C ILE A 40 -4.00 -2.95 -3.65
N HIS A 41 -4.37 -4.16 -3.26
CA HIS A 41 -5.77 -4.56 -3.19
C HIS A 41 -6.57 -3.74 -2.16
N ALA A 42 -6.00 -3.50 -0.98
CA ALA A 42 -6.61 -2.67 0.07
C ALA A 42 -6.79 -1.22 -0.40
N ILE A 43 -5.79 -0.65 -1.07
CA ILE A 43 -5.85 0.70 -1.66
C ILE A 43 -6.94 0.76 -2.72
N ASN A 44 -6.93 -0.18 -3.67
CA ASN A 44 -7.93 -0.26 -4.74
C ASN A 44 -9.35 -0.33 -4.18
N ARG A 45 -9.56 -1.12 -3.12
CA ARG A 45 -10.86 -1.26 -2.45
C ARG A 45 -11.27 0.02 -1.72
N LYS A 46 -10.38 0.67 -0.97
CA LYS A 46 -10.70 1.88 -0.19
C LYS A 46 -11.00 3.08 -1.11
N PHE A 47 -10.19 3.28 -2.14
CA PHE A 47 -10.28 4.45 -3.02
C PHE A 47 -11.08 4.20 -4.30
N ARG A 48 -11.61 2.99 -4.50
CA ARG A 48 -12.34 2.56 -5.72
C ARG A 48 -11.53 2.78 -7.01
N VAL A 49 -10.25 2.45 -6.96
CA VAL A 49 -9.27 2.56 -8.06
C VAL A 49 -8.78 1.18 -8.52
N LYS A 50 -7.98 1.13 -9.60
CA LYS A 50 -7.45 -0.12 -10.18
C LYS A 50 -5.96 -0.01 -10.48
N TYR A 51 -5.15 0.19 -9.44
CA TYR A 51 -3.69 0.11 -9.54
C TYR A 51 -3.24 -1.33 -9.83
N PRO A 52 -2.40 -1.58 -10.84
CA PRO A 52 -1.80 -2.89 -11.09
C PRO A 52 -0.63 -3.17 -10.15
N LEU A 53 -0.17 -4.43 -10.09
CA LEU A 53 0.99 -4.82 -9.26
C LEU A 53 2.32 -4.19 -9.69
N THR A 54 2.38 -3.74 -10.94
CA THR A 54 3.50 -2.95 -11.48
C THR A 54 3.53 -1.51 -10.95
N SER A 55 2.56 -1.09 -10.14
CA SER A 55 2.59 0.20 -9.46
C SER A 55 3.76 0.30 -8.49
N THR A 56 4.30 1.49 -8.37
CA THR A 56 5.35 1.81 -7.41
C THR A 56 4.70 2.35 -6.14
N ILE A 57 5.22 1.97 -4.99
CA ILE A 57 4.77 2.45 -3.69
C ILE A 57 5.99 3.11 -3.06
N ASP A 58 5.87 4.38 -2.70
CA ASP A 58 6.89 5.08 -1.93
C ASP A 58 7.06 4.41 -0.55
N PRO A 59 8.16 4.66 0.17
CA PRO A 59 8.34 4.11 1.51
C PRO A 59 7.09 4.30 2.38
N VAL A 60 6.61 3.20 2.94
CA VAL A 60 5.36 3.16 3.70
C VAL A 60 5.59 3.50 5.16
N HIS A 61 4.64 4.19 5.78
CA HIS A 61 4.62 4.43 7.21
C HIS A 61 3.65 3.47 7.89
N VAL A 62 4.08 2.85 8.98
CA VAL A 62 3.28 1.89 9.75
C VAL A 62 2.97 2.48 11.12
N SER A 63 1.69 2.63 11.42
CA SER A 63 1.19 3.04 12.72
C SER A 63 0.41 1.90 13.38
N SER A 64 0.83 1.53 14.59
CA SER A 64 0.07 0.66 15.49
C SER A 64 -0.85 1.54 16.32
N ILE A 65 -2.11 1.63 15.90
CA ILE A 65 -3.20 2.21 16.70
C ILE A 65 -3.82 1.10 17.55
#